data_AF-C6TCV9-F1
#
_entry.id   AF-C6TCV9-F1
#
_cell.length_a   1.000
_cell.length_b   1.000
_cell.length_c   1.000
_cell.angle_alpha   90.00
_cell.angle_beta   90.00
_cell.angle_gamma   90.00
#
_symmetry.space_group_name_H-M   'P 1'
#
loop_
_entity.id
_entity.type
_entity.pdbx_description
1 polymer ?
#
loop_
_entity_poly.entity_id
_entity_poly.type
_entity_poly.pdbx_seq_one_letter_code
_entity_poly.pdbx_strand_id
1 'polypeptide(L)'
;MAQPLVKKDDDRDDEAEYSPFLGIEKGAVLQEARVFNDPQLDARRCSQVITKLLYLLNQGETFTKTEAKTSRRGMWQYGDIQSDDEDTAPPPRKAAGGRK
;
A
#
# COMPACT_ATOMS: atom_id res chain seq x y z
N MET A 1 -22.42 27.75 -48.77
CA MET A 1 -22.68 27.47 -47.35
C MET A 1 -22.01 26.15 -47.00
N ALA A 2 -20.95 26.19 -46.20
CA ALA A 2 -20.43 25.05 -45.43
C ALA A 2 -19.55 25.64 -44.31
N GLN A 3 -19.83 25.21 -43.08
CA GLN A 3 -19.44 25.85 -41.82
C GLN A 3 -17.97 25.56 -41.44
N PRO A 4 -17.32 26.41 -40.63
CA PRO A 4 -15.94 26.22 -40.20
C PRO A 4 -15.84 25.20 -39.04
N LEU A 5 -14.73 24.44 -39.03
CA LEU A 5 -14.31 23.63 -37.89
C LEU A 5 -14.14 24.52 -36.64
N VAL A 6 -14.83 24.19 -35.57
CA VAL A 6 -14.48 24.64 -34.21
C VAL A 6 -13.98 23.44 -33.41
N LYS A 7 -12.68 23.49 -33.09
CA LYS A 7 -12.02 22.60 -32.12
C LYS A 7 -12.66 22.85 -30.75
N LYS A 8 -13.17 21.79 -30.13
CA LYS A 8 -13.64 21.80 -28.75
C LYS A 8 -12.60 21.08 -27.89
N ASP A 9 -11.43 21.69 -27.82
CA ASP A 9 -10.41 21.45 -26.79
C ASP A 9 -10.66 22.53 -25.73
N ASP A 10 -11.27 22.18 -24.58
CA ASP A 10 -11.25 22.89 -23.28
C ASP A 10 -12.46 22.45 -22.46
N ASP A 11 -12.36 21.39 -21.67
CA ASP A 11 -13.21 21.11 -20.48
C ASP A 11 -12.84 19.72 -19.89
N ARG A 12 -11.55 19.43 -19.71
CA ARG A 12 -11.08 18.15 -19.16
C ARG A 12 -10.05 18.26 -18.04
N ASP A 13 -9.81 19.46 -17.51
CA ASP A 13 -8.82 19.66 -16.45
C ASP A 13 -9.43 20.00 -15.08
N ASP A 14 -10.72 20.33 -14.97
CA ASP A 14 -11.30 20.86 -13.71
C ASP A 14 -11.99 19.82 -12.81
N GLU A 15 -11.89 18.51 -13.12
CA GLU A 15 -12.47 17.44 -12.29
C GLU A 15 -11.42 16.72 -11.42
N ALA A 16 -10.18 17.24 -11.37
CA ALA A 16 -9.09 16.68 -10.59
C ALA A 16 -8.99 17.24 -9.15
N GLU A 17 -9.68 18.33 -8.81
CA GLU A 17 -9.23 19.18 -7.69
C GLU A 17 -10.01 19.07 -6.38
N TYR A 18 -10.97 18.17 -6.23
CA TYR A 18 -11.62 17.94 -4.93
C TYR A 18 -11.46 16.50 -4.43
N SER A 19 -10.21 16.10 -4.21
CA SER A 19 -9.95 14.93 -3.38
C SER A 19 -10.37 15.23 -1.93
N PRO A 20 -11.16 14.38 -1.26
CA PRO A 20 -11.43 14.48 0.18
C PRO A 20 -10.16 14.45 1.05
N PHE A 21 -9.03 14.12 0.45
CA PHE A 21 -7.70 14.08 1.05
C PHE A 21 -6.84 15.30 0.69
N LEU A 22 -7.40 16.34 0.07
CA LEU A 22 -6.68 17.57 -0.24
C LEU A 22 -6.17 18.23 1.05
N GLY A 23 -4.88 18.52 1.10
CA GLY A 23 -4.23 19.17 2.25
C GLY A 23 -3.99 18.27 3.47
N ILE A 24 -4.11 16.94 3.34
CA ILE A 24 -3.75 16.05 4.46
C ILE A 24 -2.23 16.11 4.70
N GLU A 25 -1.85 16.24 5.97
CA GLU A 25 -0.44 16.32 6.36
C GLU A 25 0.08 14.95 6.81
N LYS A 26 1.25 14.56 6.31
CA LYS A 26 1.94 13.31 6.69
C LYS A 26 1.99 13.11 8.21
N GLY A 27 2.33 14.16 8.96
CA GLY A 27 2.42 14.10 10.42
C GLY A 27 1.09 13.74 11.10
N ALA A 28 -0.02 14.30 10.63
CA ALA A 28 -1.35 14.01 11.15
C ALA A 28 -1.76 12.56 10.86
N VAL A 29 -1.55 12.09 9.62
CA VAL A 29 -1.86 10.70 9.22
C VAL A 29 -1.05 9.70 10.04
N LEU A 30 0.21 9.98 10.33
CA LEU A 30 1.07 9.13 11.18
C LEU A 30 0.63 9.10 12.65
N GLN A 31 0.04 10.18 13.17
CA GLN A 31 -0.56 10.16 14.49
C GLN A 31 -1.84 9.30 14.51
N GLU A 32 -2.68 9.40 13.47
CA GLU A 32 -3.87 8.56 13.33
C GLU A 32 -3.54 7.07 13.19
N ALA A 33 -2.41 6.72 12.56
CA ALA A 33 -1.91 5.34 12.40
C ALA A 33 -1.66 4.59 13.72
N ARG A 34 -1.70 5.28 14.87
CA ARG A 34 -1.69 4.62 16.18
C ARG A 34 -2.89 3.68 16.39
N VAL A 35 -4.00 3.90 15.67
CA VAL A 35 -5.19 3.02 15.71
C VAL A 35 -4.88 1.55 15.38
N PHE A 36 -3.82 1.28 14.62
CA PHE A 36 -3.40 -0.09 14.33
C PHE A 36 -2.86 -0.83 15.56
N ASN A 37 -2.51 -0.13 16.63
CA ASN A 37 -2.02 -0.73 17.88
C ASN A 37 -3.09 -0.75 18.97
N ASP A 38 -4.33 -0.36 18.66
CA ASP A 38 -5.43 -0.37 19.62
C ASP A 38 -5.84 -1.82 19.95
N PRO A 39 -5.91 -2.24 21.23
CA PRO A 39 -6.40 -3.56 21.61
C PRO A 39 -7.80 -3.88 21.07
N GLN A 40 -8.62 -2.85 20.82
CA GLN A 40 -9.94 -2.99 20.21
C GLN A 40 -9.93 -2.38 18.81
N LEU A 41 -9.53 -3.17 17.82
CA LEU A 41 -9.42 -2.72 16.43
C LEU A 41 -10.76 -2.25 15.85
N ASP A 42 -10.80 -0.99 15.42
CA ASP A 42 -11.90 -0.40 14.65
C ASP A 42 -11.55 -0.46 13.15
N ALA A 43 -12.15 -1.42 12.44
CA ALA A 43 -11.91 -1.65 11.02
C ALA A 43 -12.20 -0.41 10.15
N ARG A 44 -13.20 0.41 10.51
CA ARG A 44 -13.58 1.60 9.74
C ARG A 44 -12.51 2.67 9.87
N ARG A 45 -12.01 2.90 11.09
CA ARG A 45 -10.91 3.85 11.32
C ARG A 45 -9.61 3.36 10.69
N CYS A 46 -9.30 2.07 10.80
CA CYS A 46 -8.13 1.49 10.14
C CYS A 46 -8.19 1.69 8.62
N SER A 47 -9.33 1.41 7.98
CA SER A 47 -9.51 1.61 6.54
C SER A 47 -9.28 3.07 6.12
N GLN A 48 -9.82 4.04 6.87
CA GLN A 48 -9.61 5.47 6.59
C GLN A 48 -8.14 5.87 6.65
N VAL A 49 -7.40 5.40 7.66
CA VAL A 49 -5.97 5.71 7.80
C VAL A 49 -5.15 5.05 6.70
N ILE A 50 -5.49 3.82 6.28
CA ILE A 50 -4.83 3.15 5.15
C ILE A 50 -5.02 3.96 3.87
N THR A 51 -6.23 4.43 3.57
CA THR A 51 -6.49 5.25 2.37
C THR A 51 -5.67 6.55 2.39
N LYS A 52 -5.57 7.22 3.54
CA LYS A 52 -4.73 8.42 3.70
C LYS A 52 -3.24 8.13 3.48
N LEU A 53 -2.72 7.03 4.03
CA LEU A 53 -1.33 6.61 3.82
C LEU A 53 -1.05 6.30 2.34
N LEU A 54 -1.96 5.60 1.66
CA LEU A 54 -1.85 5.33 0.22
C LEU A 54 -1.91 6.60 -0.62
N TYR A 55 -2.76 7.56 -0.23
CA TYR A 55 -2.83 8.85 -0.91
C TYR A 55 -1.50 9.61 -0.83
N LEU A 56 -0.90 9.70 0.37
CA LEU A 56 0.42 10.30 0.56
C LEU A 56 1.49 9.60 -0.30
N LEU A 57 1.51 8.26 -0.31
CA LEU A 57 2.43 7.49 -1.17
C LEU A 57 2.25 7.81 -2.65
N ASN A 58 1.02 7.93 -3.13
CA ASN A 58 0.73 8.29 -4.52
C ASN A 58 1.19 9.71 -4.89
N GLN A 59 1.26 10.63 -3.92
CA GLN A 59 1.81 11.98 -4.11
C GLN A 59 3.34 12.02 -4.10
N GLY A 60 4.01 10.90 -3.80
CA GLY A 60 5.47 10.81 -3.71
C GLY A 60 6.03 11.09 -2.31
N GLU A 61 5.20 11.18 -1.27
CA GLU A 61 5.68 11.29 0.10
C GLU A 61 6.44 10.03 0.52
N THR A 62 7.57 10.25 1.21
CA THR A 62 8.42 9.16 1.69
C THR A 62 8.29 9.02 3.20
N PHE A 63 8.12 7.79 3.68
CA PHE A 63 8.13 7.49 5.11
C PHE A 63 9.52 7.03 5.54
N THR A 64 10.01 7.58 6.63
CA THR A 64 11.27 7.10 7.24
C THR A 64 11.09 5.66 7.72
N LYS A 65 12.22 4.96 7.87
CA LYS A 65 12.24 3.58 8.38
C LYS A 65 11.52 3.44 9.73
N THR A 66 11.60 4.46 10.59
CA THR A 66 10.96 4.48 11.91
C THR A 66 9.43 4.64 11.81
N GLU A 67 8.96 5.54 10.95
CA GLU A 67 7.52 5.77 10.70
C GLU A 67 6.86 4.54 10.07
N ALA A 68 7.52 3.95 9.08
CA ALA A 68 7.06 2.75 8.40
C ALA A 68 7.00 1.54 9.34
N LYS A 69 8.02 1.36 10.20
CA LYS A 69 8.04 0.27 11.18
C LYS A 69 6.93 0.40 12.22
N THR A 70 6.70 1.61 12.73
CA THR A 70 5.67 1.86 13.74
C THR A 70 4.26 1.60 13.20
N SER A 71 3.98 2.07 11.98
CA SER A 71 2.69 1.82 11.30
C SER A 71 2.50 0.33 10.99
N ARG A 72 3.56 -0.35 10.54
CA ARG A 72 3.54 -1.79 10.25
C ARG A 72 3.30 -2.65 11.48
N ARG A 73 3.88 -2.30 12.64
CA ARG A 73 3.85 -3.16 13.84
C ARG A 73 2.43 -3.44 14.36
N GLY A 74 1.52 -2.48 14.22
CA GLY A 74 0.11 -2.68 14.56
C GLY A 74 -0.68 -3.37 13.46
N MET A 75 -0.34 -3.11 12.19
CA MET A 75 -1.08 -3.64 11.02
C MET A 75 -0.72 -5.08 10.69
N TRP A 76 0.50 -5.51 11.00
CA TRP A 76 1.02 -6.85 10.76
C TRP A 76 1.70 -7.35 12.03
N GLN A 77 0.93 -7.98 12.92
CA GLN A 77 1.53 -9.00 13.78
C GLN A 77 1.96 -10.13 12.84
N TYR A 78 3.27 -10.32 12.71
CA TYR A 78 3.90 -11.35 11.90
C TYR A 78 3.61 -12.72 12.54
N GLY A 79 2.38 -13.21 12.35
CA GLY A 79 1.85 -14.44 12.92
C GLY A 79 0.95 -15.24 11.98
N ASP A 80 0.37 -14.61 10.94
CA ASP A 80 -0.57 -15.28 10.01
C ASP A 80 -0.09 -15.31 8.55
N ILE A 81 1.19 -14.99 8.29
CA ILE A 81 1.82 -15.27 7.00
C ILE A 81 3.05 -16.13 7.31
N GLN A 82 2.86 -17.45 7.25
CA GLN A 82 3.98 -18.31 6.91
C GLN A 82 4.47 -17.85 5.53
N SER A 83 5.69 -17.36 5.48
CA SER A 83 6.42 -17.28 4.22
C SER A 83 6.46 -18.70 3.67
N ASP A 84 5.68 -18.99 2.63
CA ASP A 84 5.66 -20.27 1.91
C ASP A 84 6.95 -20.46 1.08
N ASP A 85 8.07 -20.07 1.68
CA ASP A 85 9.42 -20.19 1.13
C ASP A 85 10.24 -21.03 2.12
N GLU A 86 9.84 -22.30 2.26
CA GLU A 86 10.70 -23.35 2.81
C GLU A 86 10.58 -24.60 1.93
N ASP A 87 11.43 -24.65 0.91
CA ASP A 87 12.16 -25.82 0.41
C ASP A 87 11.38 -27.16 0.31
N THR A 88 10.90 -27.48 -0.90
CA THR A 88 10.84 -28.88 -1.36
C THR A 88 11.37 -28.95 -2.79
N ALA A 89 12.69 -28.82 -2.93
CA ALA A 89 13.36 -29.56 -3.98
C ALA A 89 13.66 -30.96 -3.40
N PRO A 90 13.09 -32.05 -3.97
CA PRO A 90 13.41 -33.38 -3.47
C PRO A 90 14.93 -33.62 -3.56
N PRO A 91 15.55 -34.25 -2.56
CA PRO A 91 17.00 -34.43 -2.55
C PRO A 91 17.47 -35.16 -3.81
N PRO A 92 18.62 -34.81 -4.39
CA PRO A 92 19.14 -35.52 -5.55
C PRO A 92 19.36 -36.98 -5.17
N ARG A 93 18.67 -37.89 -5.88
CA ARG A 93 18.86 -39.34 -5.70
C ARG A 93 20.33 -39.65 -5.98
N LYS A 94 21.09 -40.08 -4.97
CA LYS A 94 22.41 -40.68 -5.19
C LYS A 94 22.20 -41.96 -6.00
N ALA A 95 22.78 -42.02 -7.20
CA ALA A 95 22.91 -43.28 -7.93
C ALA A 95 23.85 -44.18 -7.14
N ALA A 96 23.28 -45.12 -6.38
CA ALA A 96 24.02 -46.20 -5.76
C ALA A 96 24.66 -47.04 -6.87
N GLY A 97 25.99 -47.21 -6.80
CA GLY A 97 26.78 -47.92 -7.78
C GLY A 97 26.29 -49.35 -8.01
N GLY A 98 26.06 -49.67 -9.28
CA GLY A 98 25.96 -51.05 -9.75
C GLY A 98 27.36 -51.63 -9.92
N ARG A 99 27.64 -52.69 -9.17
CA ARG A 99 28.77 -53.61 -9.36
C ARG A 99 28.85 -54.06 -10.81
N LYS A 100 30.05 -53.98 -11.39
CA LYS A 100 30.48 -54.91 -12.44
C LYS A 100 31.18 -56.09 -11.78
#